data_AF-A0A528AI21-F1
#
_entry.id   AF-A0A528AI21-F1
#
_cell.length_a   1.000
_cell.length_b   1.000
_cell.length_c   1.000
_cell.angle_alpha   90.00
_cell.angle_beta   90.00
_cell.angle_gamma   90.00
#
_symmetry.space_group_name_H-M   'P 1'
#
loop_
_entity.id
_entity.type
_entity.pdbx_description
1 polymer ?
#
loop_
_entity_poly.entity_id
_entity_poly.type
_entity_poly.pdbx_seq_one_letter_code
_entity_poly.pdbx_strand_id
1 'polypeptide(L)' 'CLTDRVKLDVGYRYSHIEGGKMFDFASNVGPGHDKGINVHEVRGGLRYQFGNSDCVQPEPIAYEPEPVYTK' A
#
# COMPACT_ATOMS: atom_id res chain seq x y z
N CYS A 1 -8.02 -7.20 11.03
CA CYS A 1 -6.92 -6.90 11.96
C CYS A 1 -6.68 -8.12 12.84
N LEU A 2 -5.45 -8.43 13.24
CA LEU A 2 -5.19 -9.58 14.11
C LEU A 2 -5.35 -9.22 15.61
N THR A 3 -4.99 -7.99 15.98
CA THR A 3 -5.07 -7.46 17.35
C THR A 3 -5.16 -5.93 17.28
N ASP A 4 -5.52 -5.25 18.38
CA ASP A 4 -5.63 -3.79 18.53
C ASP A 4 -4.38 -2.99 18.17
N ARG A 5 -3.25 -3.66 17.92
CA ARG A 5 -1.96 -3.03 17.56
C ARG A 5 -1.30 -3.68 16.33
N VAL A 6 -1.83 -4.80 15.83
CA VAL A 6 -1.22 -5.58 14.75
C VAL A 6 -2.18 -5.64 13.56
N LYS A 7 -1.75 -5.02 12.46
CA LYS A 7 -2.42 -5.07 11.16
C LYS A 7 -1.66 -6.04 10.26
N LEU A 8 -2.42 -6.82 9.49
CA LEU A 8 -1.87 -7.68 8.45
C LEU A 8 -1.95 -6.91 7.13
N ASP A 9 -0.80 -6.68 6.52
CA ASP A 9 -0.65 -5.96 5.27
C ASP A 9 -0.31 -6.96 4.16
N VAL A 10 -1.17 -7.08 3.16
CA VAL A 10 -0.91 -7.84 1.94
C VAL A 10 -1.09 -6.91 0.75
N GLY A 11 -0.12 -6.89 -0.14
CA GLY A 11 -0.12 -6.04 -1.32
C GLY A 11 0.41 -6.78 -2.54
N TYR A 12 -0.14 -6.43 -3.70
CA TYR A 12 0.35 -6.88 -4.98
C TYR A 12 0.63 -5.67 -5.85
N ARG A 13 1.82 -5.62 -6.45
CA ARG A 13 2.22 -4.56 -7.36
C ARG A 13 2.68 -5.19 -8.67
N TYR A 14 2.08 -4.72 -9.76
CA TYR A 14 2.53 -5.00 -11.12
C TYR A 14 3.21 -3.77 -11.67
N SER A 15 4.42 -3.94 -12.20
CA SER A 15 5.15 -2.89 -12.90
C SER A 15 5.57 -3.43 -14.27
N HIS A 16 5.11 -2.76 -15.33
CA HIS A 16 5.59 -3.01 -16.69
C HIS A 16 6.60 -1.92 -17.04
N ILE A 17 7.86 -2.30 -17.19
CA ILE A 17 8.90 -1.42 -17.74
C ILE A 17 8.90 -1.64 -19.24
N GLU A 18 8.42 -0.64 -19.98
CA GLU A 18 8.39 -0.72 -21.43
C GLU A 18 9.80 -0.93 -21.99
N GLY A 19 9.91 -1.90 -22.90
CA GLY A 19 11.12 -2.14 -23.66
C GLY A 19 11.36 -1.00 -24.63
N GLY A 20 12.62 -0.61 -24.76
CA GLY A 20 13.01 0.52 -25.59
C GLY A 20 14.31 0.25 -26.32
N LYS A 21 14.64 1.17 -27.23
CA LYS A 21 15.94 1.20 -27.89
C LYS A 21 16.99 1.61 -26.87
N MET A 22 17.90 0.71 -26.52
CA MET A 22 18.94 0.99 -25.53
C MET A 22 20.14 1.71 -26.18
N PHE A 23 20.53 1.26 -27.38
CA PHE A 23 21.68 1.83 -28.11
C PHE A 23 21.40 1.86 -29.61
N ASP A 24 21.79 2.96 -30.26
CA ASP A 24 21.81 3.06 -31.73
C ASP A 24 23.06 2.40 -32.30
N PHE A 25 23.11 2.18 -33.62
CA PHE A 25 24.26 1.58 -34.30
C PHE A 25 25.55 2.34 -33.93
N ALA A 26 26.41 1.71 -33.14
CA ALA A 26 27.72 2.23 -32.77
C ALA A 26 28.77 1.27 -33.32
N SER A 27 29.87 1.82 -33.86
CA SER A 27 30.92 1.07 -34.56
C SER A 27 31.27 -0.25 -33.84
N ASN A 28 30.88 -1.38 -34.45
CA ASN A 28 31.03 -2.77 -34.00
C ASN A 28 29.97 -3.38 -33.06
N VAL A 29 28.85 -2.70 -32.77
CA VAL A 29 27.76 -3.27 -31.96
C VAL A 29 26.42 -3.01 -32.64
N GLY A 30 25.66 -4.09 -32.90
CA GLY A 30 24.31 -4.01 -33.49
C GLY A 30 23.30 -3.36 -32.53
N PRO A 31 22.16 -2.87 -33.05
CA PRO A 31 21.18 -2.15 -32.26
C PRO A 31 20.64 -3.01 -31.12
N GLY A 32 20.78 -2.52 -29.89
CA GLY A 32 20.30 -3.18 -28.68
C GLY A 32 18.84 -2.81 -28.42
N HIS A 33 17.94 -3.77 -28.59
CA HIS A 33 16.55 -3.66 -28.16
C HIS A 33 16.31 -4.53 -26.94
N ASP A 34 15.77 -3.95 -25.89
CA ASP A 34 15.27 -4.71 -24.75
C ASP A 34 13.78 -5.00 -24.92
N LYS A 35 13.35 -6.18 -24.48
CA LYS A 35 11.97 -6.67 -24.66
C LYS A 35 11.01 -6.16 -23.58
N GLY A 36 11.48 -5.26 -22.72
CA GLY A 36 10.72 -4.76 -21.57
C GLY A 36 10.75 -5.76 -20.43
N ILE A 37 10.63 -5.23 -19.21
CA ILE A 37 10.72 -6.03 -17.99
C ILE A 37 9.36 -6.01 -17.29
N ASN A 38 8.79 -7.20 -17.12
CA ASN A 38 7.58 -7.40 -16.33
C ASN A 38 7.97 -7.77 -14.90
N VAL A 39 7.56 -6.95 -13.93
CA VAL A 39 7.81 -7.21 -12.51
C VAL A 39 6.48 -7.47 -11.81
N HIS A 40 6.38 -8.66 -11.23
CA HIS A 40 5.28 -9.07 -10.37
C HIS A 40 5.80 -9.13 -8.94
N GLU A 41 5.33 -8.22 -8.09
CA GLU A 41 5.79 -8.11 -6.72
C GLU A 41 4.64 -8.43 -5.76
N VAL A 42 4.83 -9.49 -4.97
CA VAL A 42 3.91 -9.88 -3.90
C VAL A 42 4.54 -9.47 -2.57
N ARG A 43 3.82 -8.68 -1.78
CA ARG A 43 4.24 -8.22 -0.45
C ARG A 43 3.29 -8.76 0.60
N GLY A 44 3.84 -9.43 1.61
CA GLY A 44 3.10 -9.84 2.80
C GLY A 44 3.88 -9.41 4.04
N GLY A 45 3.20 -8.76 4.99
CA GLY A 45 3.83 -8.24 6.19
C GLY A 45 2.85 -7.98 7.31
N LEU A 46 3.41 -7.69 8.48
CA LEU A 46 2.68 -7.25 9.65
C LEU A 46 3.12 -5.82 9.98
N ARG A 47 2.14 -4.95 10.22
CA ARG A 47 2.37 -3.58 10.67
C ARG A 47 1.95 -3.46 12.11
N TYR A 48 2.93 -3.17 12.97
CA TYR A 48 2.69 -2.80 14.35
C TYR A 48 2.52 -1.28 14.46
N GLN A 49 1.41 -0.82 15.03
CA GLN A 49 1.11 0.60 15.19
C GLN A 49 1.09 0.95 16.69
N PHE A 50 1.88 1.96 17.08
CA PHE A 50 1.85 2.52 18.44
C PHE A 50 0.67 3.51 18.54
N GLY A 51 -0.43 3.09 19.16
CA GLY A 51 -1.67 3.87 19.32
C GLY A 51 -2.92 2.99 19.29
N ASN A 52 -4.12 3.58 19.37
CA ASN A 52 -5.36 2.86 19.07
C ASN A 52 -5.39 2.57 17.56
N SER A 53 -5.47 1.31 17.17
CA SER A 53 -5.75 0.96 15.78
C SER A 53 -7.22 1.21 15.47
N ASP A 54 -7.55 1.34 14.17
CA ASP A 54 -8.93 1.44 13.66
C ASP A 54 -9.80 0.21 13.97
N CYS A 55 -9.25 -0.78 14.68
CA CYS A 55 -9.87 -2.02 15.08
C CYS A 55 -10.32 -1.98 16.55
N VAL A 56 -9.95 -0.95 17.30
CA VAL A 56 -10.42 -0.69 18.66
C VAL A 56 -11.89 -0.25 18.56
N GLN A 57 -12.79 -0.99 19.23
CA GLN A 57 -14.19 -0.56 19.31
C GLN A 57 -14.25 0.84 19.93
N PRO A 58 -14.97 1.79 19.32
CA PRO A 58 -15.20 3.07 19.97
C PRO A 58 -15.92 2.84 21.29
N GLU A 59 -15.38 3.40 22.38
CA GLU A 59 -16.03 3.33 23.69
C GLU A 59 -17.43 3.94 23.57
N PRO A 60 -18.49 3.25 24.04
CA PRO A 60 -19.83 3.82 24.00
C PRO A 60 -19.84 5.07 24.89
N ILE A 61 -20.25 6.20 24.30
CA ILE A 61 -20.40 7.47 25.00
C ILE A 61 -21.44 7.25 26.10
N ALA A 62 -21.01 7.20 27.37
CA ALA A 62 -21.86 6.77 28.48
C ALA A 62 -22.99 7.76 28.81
N TYR A 63 -22.89 9.01 28.36
CA TYR A 63 -23.90 10.02 28.65
C TYR A 63 -23.85 11.16 27.62
N GLU A 64 -24.92 11.29 26.83
CA GLU A 64 -25.23 12.52 26.10
C GLU A 64 -26.24 13.32 26.95
N PRO A 65 -25.89 14.53 27.42
CA PRO A 65 -26.82 15.31 28.24
C PRO A 65 -28.07 15.66 27.44
N GLU A 66 -29.24 15.43 28.03
CA GLU A 66 -30.51 15.79 27.39
C GLU A 66 -30.53 17.28 27.02
N PRO A 67 -31.02 17.65 25.82
CA PRO A 67 -31.05 19.04 25.39
C PRO A 67 -31.89 19.86 26.38
N VAL A 68 -31.28 20.90 26.95
CA VAL A 68 -31.96 21.84 27.84
C VAL A 68 -32.93 22.67 26.99
N TYR A 69 -34.22 22.35 27.07
CA TYR A 69 -35.27 23.19 26.51
C TYR A 69 -35.47 24.41 27.40
N THR A 70 -34.90 25.55 27.01
CA THR A 70 -35.33 26.86 27.54
C THR A 70 -36.69 27.21 26.93
N LYS A 71 -37.70 27.37 27.79
CA LYS A 71 -39.03 27.87 27.43
C LYS A 71 -39.02 29.37 27.15
#